data_AF-A0A433QAA5-F1
#
_entry.id   AF-A0A433QAA5-F1
#
_cell.length_a   1.000
_cell.length_b   1.000
_cell.length_c   1.000
_cell.angle_alpha   90.00
_cell.angle_beta   90.00
_cell.angle_gamma   90.00
#
_symmetry.space_group_name_H-M   'P 1'
#
loop_
_entity.id
_entity.type
_entity.pdbx_description
1 polymer ?
#
loop_
_entity_poly.entity_id
_entity_poly.type
_entity_poly.pdbx_seq_one_letter_code
_entity_poly.pdbx_strand_id
1 'polypeptide(L)'
;MDNNEFKNFLELEPHIRELIHSFYHSNYKTCLEILENSKNDLLLDLHLHSHVEMLYENIRKKALVQYFSPFQSVDLNRMAASFSTDVRRLESELALLITDNQIQARIDSHKKILCAKQQDQRSHVFEKSLTIGTDYDKATRALLLRFNMVKADLVVRPPKEI
;
A
#
# COMPACT_ATOMS: atom_id res chain seq x y z
N MET A 1 20.79 -1.34 -9.92
CA MET A 1 21.72 -0.77 -10.92
C MET A 1 22.78 -1.80 -11.35
N ASP A 2 22.83 -2.97 -10.71
CA ASP A 2 23.94 -3.91 -10.81
C ASP A 2 23.77 -4.96 -11.93
N ASN A 3 22.67 -4.91 -12.68
CA ASN A 3 22.49 -5.73 -13.87
C ASN A 3 23.12 -5.02 -15.09
N ASN A 4 24.26 -5.56 -15.54
CA ASN A 4 25.02 -5.03 -16.68
C ASN A 4 24.26 -5.08 -18.01
N GLU A 5 23.38 -6.07 -18.22
CA GLU A 5 22.59 -6.16 -19.46
C GLU A 5 21.56 -5.05 -19.53
N PHE A 6 20.87 -4.79 -18.41
CA PHE A 6 19.85 -3.74 -18.34
C PHE A 6 20.46 -2.33 -18.42
N LYS A 7 21.70 -2.16 -17.94
CA LYS A 7 22.41 -0.88 -17.98
C LYS A 7 22.58 -0.38 -19.42
N ASN A 8 22.89 -1.26 -20.36
CA ASN A 8 23.05 -0.87 -21.77
C ASN A 8 21.77 -0.25 -22.34
N PHE A 9 20.60 -0.81 -22.00
CA PHE A 9 19.31 -0.25 -22.40
C PHE A 9 19.03 1.13 -21.77
N LEU A 10 19.44 1.33 -20.51
CA LEU A 10 19.30 2.62 -19.83
C LEU A 10 20.23 3.72 -20.37
N GLU A 11 21.34 3.37 -21.04
CA GLU A 11 22.19 4.35 -21.72
C GLU A 11 21.53 4.92 -22.99
N LEU A 12 20.63 4.15 -23.63
CA LEU A 12 19.87 4.64 -24.79
C LEU A 12 18.82 5.69 -24.41
N GLU A 13 18.27 5.60 -23.19
CA GLU A 13 17.23 6.52 -22.70
C GLU A 13 17.67 7.21 -21.39
N PRO A 14 18.40 8.34 -21.49
CA PRO A 14 19.02 8.99 -20.33
C PRO A 14 17.98 9.52 -19.33
N HIS A 15 16.79 9.94 -19.78
CA HIS A 15 15.73 10.45 -18.91
C HIS A 15 15.22 9.37 -17.95
N ILE A 16 15.04 8.14 -18.44
CA ILE A 16 14.57 7.01 -17.62
C ILE A 16 15.64 6.59 -16.62
N ARG A 17 16.92 6.61 -17.02
CA ARG A 17 18.04 6.35 -16.10
C ARG A 17 18.06 7.38 -14.95
N GLU A 18 17.90 8.66 -15.28
CA GLU A 18 17.85 9.74 -14.29
C GLU A 18 16.63 9.63 -13.37
N LEU A 19 15.47 9.23 -13.92
CA LEU A 19 14.26 8.98 -13.15
C LEU A 19 14.50 7.88 -12.09
N ILE A 20 15.02 6.73 -12.50
CA ILE A 20 15.30 5.60 -11.59
C ILE A 20 16.33 6.02 -10.54
N HIS A 21 17.37 6.73 -10.95
CA HIS A 21 18.40 7.24 -10.04
C HIS A 21 17.81 8.22 -9.01
N SER A 22 16.97 9.16 -9.45
CA SER A 22 16.30 10.14 -8.59
C SER A 22 15.37 9.47 -7.59
N PHE A 23 14.60 8.46 -8.03
CA PHE A 23 13.75 7.66 -7.15
C PHE A 23 14.56 6.93 -6.07
N TYR A 24 15.68 6.31 -6.45
CA TYR A 24 16.55 5.58 -5.52
C TYR A 24 17.15 6.51 -4.45
N HIS A 25 17.56 7.72 -4.84
CA HIS A 25 18.12 8.72 -3.92
C HIS A 25 17.05 9.54 -3.18
N SER A 26 15.78 9.16 -3.25
CA SER A 26 14.65 9.87 -2.61
C SER A 26 14.48 11.32 -3.07
N ASN A 27 14.98 11.67 -4.25
CA ASN A 27 14.71 12.96 -4.89
C ASN A 27 13.43 12.86 -5.73
N TYR A 28 12.28 12.84 -5.05
CA TYR A 28 10.98 12.62 -5.67
C TYR A 28 10.52 13.79 -6.54
N LYS A 29 10.99 15.01 -6.27
CA LYS A 29 10.65 16.19 -7.07
C LYS A 29 11.12 16.02 -8.51
N THR A 30 12.43 15.81 -8.69
CA THR A 30 13.02 15.58 -10.01
C THR A 30 12.46 14.32 -10.67
N CYS A 31 12.24 13.24 -9.90
CA CYS A 31 11.65 12.02 -10.41
C CYS A 31 10.26 12.26 -11.04
N LEU A 32 9.39 13.01 -10.36
CA LEU A 32 8.03 13.29 -10.85
C LEU A 32 8.03 14.31 -11.99
N GLU A 33 8.96 15.27 -12.00
CA GLU A 33 9.13 16.21 -13.11
C GLU A 33 9.52 15.48 -14.40
N ILE A 34 10.49 14.56 -14.35
CA ILE A 34 10.86 13.74 -15.52
C ILE A 34 9.67 12.88 -15.96
N LEU A 35 8.95 12.29 -15.02
CA LEU A 35 7.78 11.46 -15.30
C LEU A 35 6.70 12.27 -16.06
N GLU A 36 6.34 13.46 -15.59
CA GLU A 36 5.35 14.31 -16.28
C GLU A 36 5.82 14.78 -17.67
N ASN A 37 7.11 15.11 -17.82
CA ASN A 37 7.66 15.52 -19.11
C ASN A 37 7.57 14.40 -20.16
N SER A 38 7.79 13.15 -19.76
CA SER A 38 7.71 11.99 -20.64
C SER A 38 6.28 11.46 -20.84
N LYS A 39 5.28 11.98 -20.10
CA LYS A 39 3.91 11.44 -20.11
C LYS A 39 3.26 11.47 -21.49
N ASN A 40 3.40 12.58 -22.20
CA ASN A 40 2.77 12.76 -23.51
C ASN A 40 3.32 11.77 -24.54
N ASP A 41 4.63 11.50 -24.52
CA ASP A 41 5.26 10.58 -25.45
C ASP A 41 4.81 9.12 -25.18
N LEU A 42 4.72 8.73 -23.91
CA LEU A 42 4.26 7.39 -23.52
C LEU A 42 2.77 7.15 -23.81
N LEU A 43 1.96 8.21 -23.86
CA LEU A 43 0.54 8.12 -24.24
C LEU A 43 0.34 7.89 -25.74
N LEU A 44 1.34 8.19 -26.57
CA LEU A 44 1.31 7.93 -28.01
C LEU A 44 1.68 6.48 -28.35
N ASP A 45 2.19 5.71 -27.40
CA ASP A 45 2.59 4.32 -27.60
C ASP A 45 1.38 3.37 -27.64
N LEU A 46 1.32 2.51 -28.66
CA LEU A 46 0.20 1.60 -28.93
C LEU A 46 -0.10 0.60 -27.80
N HIS A 47 0.91 0.18 -27.05
CA HIS A 47 0.74 -0.83 -26.00
C HIS A 47 0.72 -0.20 -24.61
N LEU A 48 1.55 0.81 -24.40
CA LEU A 48 1.75 1.40 -23.08
C LEU A 48 0.65 2.38 -22.70
N HIS A 49 0.00 3.06 -23.67
CA HIS A 49 -0.94 4.16 -23.39
C HIS A 49 -2.00 3.82 -22.34
N SER A 50 -2.56 2.60 -22.39
CA SER A 50 -3.65 2.17 -21.49
C SER A 50 -3.19 1.94 -20.05
N HIS A 51 -1.89 1.80 -19.84
CA HIS A 51 -1.27 1.51 -18.54
C HIS A 51 -0.57 2.73 -17.93
N VAL A 52 -0.32 3.80 -18.69
CA VAL A 52 0.44 4.97 -18.24
C VAL A 52 -0.11 5.54 -16.94
N GLU A 53 -1.42 5.83 -16.87
CA GLU A 53 -2.02 6.47 -15.70
C GLU A 53 -1.88 5.59 -14.45
N MET A 54 -2.19 4.29 -14.57
CA MET A 54 -2.04 3.32 -13.48
C MET A 54 -0.59 3.21 -13.00
N LEU A 55 0.38 3.17 -13.93
CA LEU A 55 1.80 3.10 -13.58
C LEU A 55 2.24 4.35 -12.83
N TYR A 56 1.81 5.53 -13.27
CA TYR A 56 2.17 6.81 -12.66
C TYR A 56 1.60 6.92 -11.24
N GLU A 57 0.33 6.55 -11.06
CA GLU A 57 -0.28 6.47 -9.73
C GLU A 57 0.49 5.52 -8.81
N ASN A 58 0.87 4.34 -9.29
CA ASN A 58 1.60 3.35 -8.50
C ASN A 58 3.01 3.82 -8.13
N ILE A 59 3.73 4.46 -9.05
CA ILE A 59 5.04 5.07 -8.77
C ILE A 59 4.89 6.14 -7.69
N ARG A 60 3.89 7.01 -7.79
CA ARG A 60 3.61 8.06 -6.80
C ARG A 60 3.25 7.48 -5.43
N LYS A 61 2.36 6.49 -5.37
CA LYS A 61 1.99 5.78 -4.12
C LYS A 61 3.23 5.18 -3.46
N LYS A 62 4.08 4.50 -4.23
CA LYS A 62 5.32 3.90 -3.72
C LYS A 62 6.30 4.94 -3.20
N ALA A 63 6.46 6.06 -3.92
CA ALA A 63 7.29 7.18 -3.47
C ALA A 63 6.81 7.76 -2.14
N LEU A 64 5.49 7.97 -1.96
CA LEU A 64 4.91 8.49 -0.71
C LEU A 64 5.19 7.56 0.48
N VAL A 65 5.00 6.24 0.30
CA VAL A 65 5.30 5.23 1.33
C VAL A 65 6.79 5.24 1.68
N GLN A 66 7.65 5.22 0.66
CA GLN A 66 9.11 5.19 0.86
C GLN A 66 9.64 6.48 1.50
N TYR A 67 9.10 7.65 1.12
CA TYR A 67 9.44 8.93 1.74
C TYR A 67 9.13 8.93 3.23
N PHE A 68 7.99 8.37 3.64
CA PHE A 68 7.59 8.36 5.05
C PHE A 68 8.28 7.27 5.88
N SER A 69 8.69 6.15 5.26
CA SER A 69 9.23 4.96 5.94
C SER A 69 10.31 5.23 7.01
N PRO A 70 11.29 6.15 6.85
CA PRO A 70 12.31 6.38 7.86
C PRO A 70 11.90 7.36 8.96
N PHE A 71 10.72 7.98 8.89
CA PHE A 71 10.32 9.06 9.80
C PHE A 71 9.23 8.62 10.80
N GLN A 72 9.36 9.08 12.05
CA GLN A 72 8.29 8.96 13.04
C GLN A 72 7.26 10.09 12.89
N SER A 73 7.67 11.24 12.39
CA SER A 73 6.83 12.42 12.23
C SER A 73 7.36 13.25 11.05
N VAL A 74 6.46 13.76 10.21
CA VAL A 74 6.78 14.52 9.00
C VAL A 74 5.89 15.75 8.90
N ASP A 75 6.49 16.90 8.58
CA ASP A 75 5.76 18.12 8.22
C ASP A 75 5.18 17.99 6.80
N LEU A 76 3.85 18.08 6.70
CA LEU A 76 3.13 17.94 5.44
C LEU A 76 3.47 19.05 4.44
N ASN A 77 3.87 20.25 4.88
CA ASN A 77 4.26 21.34 3.98
C ASN A 77 5.57 20.99 3.26
N ARG A 78 6.54 20.44 3.99
CA ARG A 78 7.83 19.99 3.41
C ARG A 78 7.62 18.81 2.48
N MET A 79 6.80 17.85 2.89
CA MET A 79 6.45 16.72 2.05
C MET A 79 5.74 17.17 0.77
N ALA A 80 4.77 18.09 0.86
CA ALA A 80 4.07 18.63 -0.31
C ALA A 80 5.04 19.32 -1.29
N ALA A 81 6.03 20.07 -0.78
CA ALA A 81 7.07 20.69 -1.59
C ALA A 81 7.97 19.66 -2.30
N SER A 82 8.31 18.54 -1.65
CA SER A 82 9.08 17.44 -2.26
C SER A 82 8.32 16.69 -3.35
N PHE A 83 6.97 16.72 -3.33
CA PHE A 83 6.10 16.01 -4.28
C PHE A 83 5.40 16.95 -5.28
N SER A 84 5.84 18.22 -5.34
CA SER A 84 5.29 19.27 -6.21
C SER A 84 3.76 19.32 -6.19
N THR A 85 3.16 19.26 -5.01
CA THR A 85 1.71 19.21 -4.83
C THR A 85 1.25 20.14 -3.71
N ASP A 86 -0.06 20.36 -3.61
CA ASP A 86 -0.67 21.09 -2.51
C ASP A 86 -0.88 20.19 -1.29
N VAL A 87 -0.77 20.79 -0.09
CA VAL A 87 -0.99 20.07 1.18
C VAL A 87 -2.37 19.41 1.24
N ARG A 88 -3.42 20.05 0.73
CA ARG A 88 -4.78 19.50 0.73
C ARG A 88 -4.89 18.22 -0.13
N ARG A 89 -4.23 18.23 -1.29
CA ARG A 89 -4.19 17.08 -2.19
C ARG A 89 -3.36 15.96 -1.57
N LEU A 90 -2.21 16.29 -1.00
CA LEU A 90 -1.37 15.34 -0.27
C LEU A 90 -2.11 14.70 0.90
N GLU A 91 -2.88 15.46 1.69
CA GLU A 91 -3.70 14.92 2.79
C GLU A 91 -4.72 13.88 2.29
N SER A 92 -5.34 14.14 1.14
CA SER A 92 -6.29 13.22 0.51
C SER A 92 -5.61 11.93 0.02
N GLU A 93 -4.45 12.06 -0.62
CA GLU A 93 -3.63 10.93 -1.09
C GLU A 93 -3.14 10.07 0.09
N LEU A 94 -2.66 10.71 1.16
CA LEU A 94 -2.22 10.02 2.38
C LEU A 94 -3.39 9.34 3.11
N ALA A 95 -4.57 9.95 3.14
CA ALA A 95 -5.75 9.34 3.76
C ALA A 95 -6.13 8.02 3.07
N LEU A 96 -6.06 7.96 1.73
CA LEU A 96 -6.27 6.72 0.98
C LEU A 96 -5.20 5.67 1.33
N LEU A 97 -3.92 6.05 1.33
CA LEU A 97 -2.82 5.13 1.67
C LEU A 97 -2.89 4.60 3.12
N ILE A 98 -3.39 5.40 4.06
CA ILE A 98 -3.62 4.98 5.45
C ILE A 98 -4.80 4.02 5.52
N THR A 99 -5.89 4.30 4.78
CA THR A 99 -7.08 3.44 4.72
C THR A 99 -6.75 2.07 4.11
N ASP A 100 -5.91 2.06 3.07
CA ASP A 100 -5.41 0.85 2.40
C ASP A 100 -4.31 0.12 3.21
N ASN A 101 -4.02 0.57 4.43
CA ASN A 101 -2.96 0.04 5.32
C ASN A 101 -1.55 0.02 4.71
N GLN A 102 -1.28 0.83 3.67
CA GLN A 102 0.06 0.98 3.10
C GLN A 102 0.94 1.88 3.97
N ILE A 103 0.35 2.83 4.69
CA ILE A 103 1.03 3.72 5.63
C ILE A 103 0.37 3.61 7.01
N GLN A 104 1.14 3.20 8.02
CA GLN A 104 0.67 3.17 9.41
C GLN A 104 0.92 4.52 10.09
N ALA A 105 0.06 5.50 9.81
CA ALA A 105 0.20 6.85 10.34
C ALA A 105 -1.15 7.50 10.69
N ARG A 106 -1.08 8.67 11.34
CA ARG A 106 -2.20 9.56 11.63
C ARG A 106 -1.89 10.96 11.12
N ILE A 107 -2.86 11.60 10.50
CA ILE A 107 -2.75 12.98 10.01
C ILE A 107 -3.27 13.92 11.10
N ASP A 108 -2.43 14.83 11.58
CA ASP A 108 -2.84 16.02 12.32
C ASP A 108 -3.04 17.17 11.33
N SER A 109 -4.30 17.38 10.92
CA SER A 109 -4.67 18.39 9.93
C SER A 109 -4.58 19.83 10.44
N HIS A 110 -4.53 20.03 11.77
CA HIS A 110 -4.39 21.36 12.37
C HIS A 110 -2.93 21.79 12.37
N LYS A 111 -2.01 20.91 12.81
CA LYS A 111 -0.57 21.19 12.82
C LYS A 111 0.11 20.90 11.50
N LYS A 112 -0.59 20.25 10.55
CA LYS A 112 -0.05 19.78 9.26
C LYS A 112 1.12 18.82 9.46
N ILE A 113 0.94 17.82 10.31
CA ILE A 113 1.96 16.82 10.64
C ILE A 113 1.39 15.41 10.40
N LEU A 114 2.18 14.55 9.78
CA LEU A 114 1.92 13.12 9.65
C LEU A 114 2.73 12.37 10.72
N CYS A 115 2.07 11.71 11.65
CA CYS A 115 2.70 10.98 12.75
C CYS A 115 2.55 9.48 12.57
N ALA A 116 3.63 8.72 12.70
CA ALA A 116 3.60 7.26 12.65
C ALA A 116 2.75 6.71 13.79
N LYS A 117 1.87 5.76 13.47
CA LYS A 117 1.05 5.06 14.46
C LYS A 117 1.94 4.04 15.15
N GLN A 118 2.42 4.35 16.35
CA GLN A 118 3.01 3.32 17.20
C GLN A 118 1.87 2.43 17.72
N GLN A 119 1.79 1.22 17.18
CA GLN A 119 0.90 0.20 17.74
C GLN A 119 1.63 -0.49 18.89
N ASP A 120 1.04 -0.48 20.07
CA ASP A 120 1.55 -1.26 21.19
C ASP A 120 1.44 -2.75 20.84
N GLN A 121 2.59 -3.36 20.55
CA GLN A 121 2.69 -4.76 20.16
C GLN A 121 2.08 -5.68 21.23
N ARG A 122 2.19 -5.32 22.51
CA ARG A 122 1.64 -6.11 23.61
C ARG A 122 0.11 -6.12 23.56
N SER A 123 -0.50 -4.95 23.48
CA SER A 123 -1.95 -4.80 23.41
C SER A 123 -2.52 -5.52 22.18
N HIS A 124 -1.89 -5.38 21.02
CA HIS A 124 -2.31 -6.06 19.79
C HIS A 124 -2.24 -7.59 19.90
N VAL A 125 -1.15 -8.14 20.44
CA VAL A 125 -1.02 -9.60 20.65
C VAL A 125 -2.06 -10.12 21.63
N PHE A 126 -2.33 -9.38 22.70
CA PHE A 126 -3.32 -9.76 23.70
C PHE A 126 -4.74 -9.82 23.12
N GLU A 127 -5.15 -8.75 22.41
CA GLU A 127 -6.47 -8.67 21.78
C GLU A 127 -6.66 -9.74 20.70
N LYS A 128 -5.63 -9.98 19.88
CA LYS A 128 -5.64 -11.06 18.89
C LYS A 128 -5.76 -12.44 19.55
N SER A 129 -5.03 -12.70 20.62
CA SER A 129 -5.06 -13.99 21.32
C SER A 129 -6.43 -14.24 21.97
N LEU A 130 -7.04 -13.20 22.53
CA LEU A 130 -8.40 -13.29 23.09
C LEU A 130 -9.42 -13.62 21.99
N THR A 131 -9.34 -12.94 20.85
CA THR A 131 -10.23 -13.18 19.70
C THR A 131 -10.12 -14.64 19.22
N ILE A 132 -8.90 -15.12 18.99
CA ILE A 132 -8.63 -16.52 18.61
C ILE A 132 -9.21 -17.50 19.64
N GLY A 133 -9.05 -17.21 20.93
CA GLY A 133 -9.62 -18.03 22.00
C GLY A 133 -11.16 -18.11 21.93
N THR A 134 -11.83 -16.98 21.71
CA THR A 134 -13.30 -16.95 21.58
C THR A 134 -13.79 -17.69 20.34
N ASP A 135 -13.09 -17.59 19.23
CA ASP A 135 -13.44 -18.29 18.00
C ASP A 135 -13.23 -19.80 18.13
N TYR A 136 -12.16 -20.20 18.84
CA TYR A 136 -11.89 -21.60 19.14
C TYR A 136 -12.95 -22.22 20.05
N ASP A 137 -13.42 -21.51 21.08
CA ASP A 137 -14.52 -21.96 21.95
C ASP A 137 -15.82 -22.16 21.15
N LYS A 138 -16.18 -21.18 20.31
CA LYS A 138 -17.36 -21.29 19.42
C LYS A 138 -17.25 -22.47 18.46
N ALA A 139 -16.10 -22.64 17.82
CA ALA A 139 -15.86 -23.74 16.90
C ALA A 139 -15.95 -25.11 17.60
N THR A 140 -15.38 -25.22 18.80
CA THR A 140 -15.43 -26.44 19.62
C THR A 140 -16.86 -26.78 20.03
N ARG A 141 -17.64 -25.78 20.48
CA ARG A 141 -19.07 -25.97 20.81
C ARG A 141 -19.88 -26.42 19.61
N ALA A 142 -19.66 -25.82 18.44
CA ALA A 142 -20.34 -26.22 17.20
C ALA A 142 -19.98 -27.67 16.81
N LEU A 143 -18.71 -28.06 16.95
CA LEU A 143 -18.25 -29.43 16.68
C LEU A 143 -18.86 -30.45 17.65
N LEU A 144 -18.90 -30.15 18.94
CA LEU A 144 -19.54 -30.99 19.95
C LEU A 144 -21.04 -31.15 19.68
N LEU A 145 -21.73 -30.05 19.32
CA LEU A 145 -23.14 -30.11 18.93
C LEU A 145 -23.34 -31.01 17.71
N ARG A 146 -22.49 -30.85 16.68
CA ARG A 146 -22.53 -31.68 15.47
C ARG A 146 -22.32 -33.15 15.80
N PHE A 147 -21.35 -33.46 16.67
CA PHE A 147 -21.08 -34.83 17.13
C PHE A 147 -22.32 -35.44 17.83
N ASN A 148 -22.95 -34.68 18.71
CA ASN A 148 -24.16 -35.13 19.41
C ASN A 148 -25.34 -35.35 18.45
N MET A 149 -25.53 -34.47 17.45
CA MET A 149 -26.54 -34.66 16.41
C MET A 149 -26.30 -35.93 15.59
N VAL A 150 -25.05 -36.21 15.20
CA VAL A 150 -24.69 -37.46 14.50
C VAL A 150 -24.98 -38.68 15.37
N LYS A 151 -24.60 -38.64 16.65
CA LYS A 151 -24.87 -39.73 17.60
C LYS A 151 -26.35 -40.02 17.77
N ALA A 152 -27.20 -38.99 17.69
CA ALA A 152 -28.65 -39.09 17.76
C ALA A 152 -29.34 -39.40 16.41
N ASP A 153 -28.57 -39.71 15.35
CA ASP A 153 -29.04 -39.90 13.96
C ASP A 153 -29.81 -38.71 13.37
N LEU A 154 -29.59 -37.50 13.91
CA LEU A 154 -30.11 -36.23 13.38
C LEU A 154 -29.20 -35.71 12.27
N VAL A 155 -29.09 -36.49 11.19
CA VAL A 155 -28.23 -36.19 10.03
C VAL A 155 -29.07 -35.98 8.79
N VAL A 156 -28.80 -34.90 8.06
CA VAL A 156 -29.39 -34.67 6.74
C VAL A 156 -28.87 -35.72 5.78
N ARG A 157 -29.76 -36.58 5.29
CA ARG A 157 -29.44 -37.58 4.26
C ARG A 157 -29.61 -36.94 2.88
N PRO A 158 -28.78 -37.32 1.89
CA PRO A 158 -28.93 -36.83 0.53
C PRO A 158 -30.34 -37.19 0.00
N PRO A 159 -30.94 -36.35 -0.85
CA PRO A 159 -32.22 -36.67 -1.48
C PRO A 159 -32.07 -37.95 -2.30
N LYS A 160 -33.08 -38.83 -2.25
CA LYS A 160 -33.10 -40.03 -3.09
C LYS A 160 -33.25 -39.59 -4.55
N GLU A 161 -32.30 -39.97 -5.40
CA GLU A 161 -32.45 -39.85 -6.85
C GLU A 161 -33.65 -40.72 -7.29
N ILE A 162 -34.53 -40.12 -8.11
CA ILE A 162 -35.75 -40.73 -8.67
C ILE A 162 -35.39 -41.45 -9.96
#